data_AF-A0A0T2YJ93-F1
#
_entry.id   AF-A0A0T2YJ93-F1
#
_cell.length_a   1.000
_cell.length_b   1.000
_cell.length_c   1.000
_cell.angle_alpha   90.00
_cell.angle_beta   90.00
_cell.angle_gamma   90.00
#
_symmetry.space_group_name_H-M   'P 1'
#
loop_
_entity.id
_entity.type
_entity.pdbx_description
1 polymer ?
#
loop_
_entity_poly.entity_id
_entity_poly.type
_entity_poly.pdbx_seq_one_letter_code
_entity_poly.pdbx_strand_id
1 'polypeptide(L)'
;MTTAPAPAWWRTPQMWLVVGAPLVGVAASLTAAFFAINGADPVLNKADYQRDFKAAHALQGQARIDALAKLQPAHQARNNAASPVIPAQ
;
A
#
# COMPACT_ATOMS: atom_id res chain seq x y z
N MET A 1 -11.68 54.88 -29.25
CA MET A 1 -11.95 53.42 -29.25
C MET A 1 -11.78 52.94 -27.82
N THR A 2 -12.85 52.65 -27.10
CA THR A 2 -12.78 52.15 -25.72
C THR A 2 -12.63 50.63 -25.77
N THR A 3 -11.45 50.12 -25.41
CA THR A 3 -11.21 48.68 -25.31
C THR A 3 -11.89 48.15 -24.05
N ALA A 4 -12.78 47.17 -24.20
CA ALA A 4 -13.37 46.48 -23.06
C ALA A 4 -12.29 45.74 -22.26
N PRO A 5 -12.36 45.73 -20.91
CA PRO A 5 -11.38 45.03 -20.10
C PRO A 5 -11.46 43.52 -20.33
N ALA A 6 -10.30 42.87 -20.41
CA ALA A 6 -10.22 41.42 -20.51
C ALA A 6 -10.84 40.75 -19.26
N PRO A 7 -11.52 39.61 -19.41
CA PRO A 7 -12.06 38.87 -18.27
C PRO A 7 -10.93 38.36 -17.37
N ALA A 8 -11.20 38.27 -16.06
CA ALA A 8 -10.26 37.68 -15.12
C ALA A 8 -9.95 36.22 -15.50
N TRP A 9 -8.67 35.86 -15.46
CA TRP A 9 -8.15 34.58 -15.99
C TRP A 9 -8.78 33.33 -15.37
N TRP A 10 -9.19 33.38 -14.09
CA TRP A 10 -9.84 32.27 -13.39
C TRP A 10 -11.29 32.01 -13.84
N ARG A 11 -11.87 32.93 -14.61
CA ARG A 11 -13.22 32.78 -15.20
C ARG A 11 -13.21 31.98 -16.50
N THR A 12 -12.04 31.77 -17.10
CA THR A 12 -11.91 30.99 -18.35
C THR A 12 -11.86 29.49 -18.02
N PRO A 13 -12.82 28.67 -18.46
CA PRO A 13 -12.88 27.25 -18.12
C PRO A 13 -11.61 26.46 -18.48
N GLN A 14 -10.97 26.80 -19.60
CA GLN A 14 -9.75 26.15 -20.08
C GLN A 14 -8.57 26.28 -19.11
N MET A 15 -8.51 27.34 -18.28
CA MET A 15 -7.45 27.49 -17.27
C MET A 15 -7.52 26.37 -16.21
N TRP A 16 -8.73 25.90 -15.88
CA TRP A 16 -8.90 24.80 -14.93
C TRP A 16 -8.49 23.44 -15.51
N LEU A 17 -8.43 23.26 -16.82
CA LEU A 17 -7.84 22.05 -17.41
C LEU A 17 -6.34 21.97 -17.15
N VAL A 18 -5.65 23.13 -17.10
CA VAL A 18 -4.21 23.21 -16.86
C VAL A 18 -3.89 23.08 -15.37
N VAL A 19 -4.59 23.82 -14.51
CA VAL A 19 -4.30 23.88 -13.07
C VAL A 19 -5.04 22.80 -12.27
N GLY A 20 -6.20 22.36 -12.75
CA GLY A 20 -7.04 21.36 -12.09
C GLY A 20 -6.41 19.98 -12.05
N ALA A 21 -5.78 19.52 -13.14
CA ALA A 21 -5.13 18.21 -13.15
C ALA A 21 -3.97 18.10 -12.11
N PRO A 22 -3.03 19.06 -12.02
CA PRO A 22 -2.05 19.10 -10.95
C PRO A 22 -2.69 19.18 -9.55
N LEU A 23 -3.72 20.00 -9.36
CA LEU A 23 -4.43 20.12 -8.08
C LEU A 23 -5.04 18.79 -7.64
N VAL A 24 -5.68 18.07 -8.55
CA VAL A 24 -6.23 16.74 -8.28
C VAL A 24 -5.12 15.76 -7.91
N GLY A 25 -3.97 15.80 -8.60
CA GLY A 25 -2.81 14.98 -8.24
C GLY A 25 -2.28 15.27 -6.83
N VAL A 26 -2.17 16.55 -6.46
CA VAL A 26 -1.78 16.96 -5.11
C VAL A 26 -2.80 16.45 -4.09
N ALA A 27 -4.09 16.67 -4.31
CA ALA A 27 -5.15 16.21 -3.41
C ALA A 27 -5.14 14.67 -3.25
N ALA A 28 -4.95 13.94 -4.34
CA ALA A 28 -4.83 12.48 -4.32
C ALA A 28 -3.62 12.02 -3.51
N SER A 29 -2.45 12.67 -3.68
CA SER A 29 -1.23 12.32 -2.94
C SER A 29 -1.38 12.57 -1.43
N LEU A 30 -2.02 13.68 -1.04
CA LEU A 30 -2.31 13.99 0.36
C LEU A 30 -3.29 12.98 0.95
N THR A 31 -4.30 12.58 0.18
CA THR A 31 -5.27 11.56 0.60
C THR A 31 -4.60 10.21 0.81
N ALA A 32 -3.71 9.80 -0.11
CA ALA A 32 -2.93 8.57 0.03
C ALA A 32 -2.01 8.63 1.27
N ALA A 33 -1.32 9.76 1.50
CA ALA A 33 -0.49 9.96 2.68
C ALA A 33 -1.31 9.90 3.98
N PHE A 34 -2.51 10.48 3.99
CA PHE A 34 -3.42 10.39 5.12
C PHE A 34 -3.76 8.93 5.47
N PHE A 35 -4.13 8.12 4.48
CA PHE A 35 -4.40 6.70 4.70
C PHE A 35 -3.16 5.93 5.14
N ALA A 36 -1.99 6.24 4.58
CA ALA A 36 -0.74 5.59 4.97
C ALA A 36 -0.36 5.86 6.43
N ILE A 37 -0.72 7.02 6.99
CA ILE A 37 -0.41 7.37 8.39
C ILE A 37 -1.47 6.83 9.35
N ASN A 38 -2.75 6.94 9.00
CA ASN A 38 -3.86 6.64 9.92
C ASN A 38 -4.35 5.19 9.85
N GLY A 39 -4.09 4.50 8.73
CA GLY A 39 -4.54 3.11 8.49
C GLY A 39 -3.39 2.13 8.31
N ALA A 40 -2.16 2.47 8.71
CA ALA A 40 -1.06 1.53 8.67
C ALA A 40 -1.33 0.35 9.61
N ASP A 41 -1.21 -0.86 9.09
CA ASP A 41 -1.23 -2.09 9.88
C ASP A 41 -0.09 -2.01 10.92
N PRO A 42 -0.33 -2.31 12.22
CA PRO A 42 0.72 -2.37 13.22
C PRO A 42 1.92 -3.20 12.76
N VAL A 43 3.11 -2.70 13.09
CA VAL A 43 4.35 -3.45 12.84
C VAL A 43 4.30 -4.76 13.61
N LEU A 44 4.51 -5.88 12.90
CA LEU A 44 4.52 -7.20 13.51
C LEU A 44 5.53 -7.27 14.65
N ASN A 45 5.07 -7.66 15.83
CA ASN A 45 5.91 -7.81 17.00
C ASN A 45 6.89 -8.99 16.80
N LYS A 46 8.18 -8.74 17.00
CA LYS A 46 9.23 -9.75 16.79
C LYS A 46 9.10 -10.95 17.74
N ALA A 47 8.66 -10.75 18.98
CA ALA A 47 8.45 -11.82 19.95
C ALA A 47 7.26 -12.70 19.55
N ASP A 48 6.16 -12.09 19.07
CA ASP A 48 4.99 -12.82 18.57
C ASP A 48 5.35 -13.65 17.34
N TYR A 49 6.05 -13.06 16.37
CA TYR A 49 6.56 -13.78 15.21
C TYR A 49 7.46 -14.95 15.61
N GLN A 50 8.41 -14.75 16.53
CA GLN A 50 9.31 -15.81 16.99
C GLN A 50 8.57 -16.94 17.71
N ARG A 51 7.56 -16.62 18.52
CA ARG A 51 6.71 -17.61 19.20
C ARG A 51 5.98 -18.46 18.15
N ASP A 52 5.31 -17.82 17.21
CA ASP A 52 4.50 -18.50 16.21
C ASP A 52 5.38 -19.32 15.24
N PHE A 53 6.57 -18.82 14.92
CA PHE A 53 7.58 -19.55 14.16
C PHE A 53 8.04 -20.83 14.87
N LYS A 54 8.36 -20.75 16.17
CA LYS A 54 8.71 -21.93 16.98
C LYS A 54 7.56 -22.92 17.07
N ALA A 55 6.33 -22.44 17.26
CA ALA A 55 5.14 -23.27 17.31
C ALA A 55 4.92 -24.01 15.97
N ALA A 56 5.07 -23.31 14.84
CA ALA A 56 4.98 -23.92 13.52
C ALA A 56 6.04 -25.02 13.32
N HIS A 57 7.26 -24.83 13.80
CA HIS A 57 8.33 -25.83 13.73
C HIS A 57 8.13 -27.05 14.64
N ALA A 58 7.33 -26.93 15.70
CA ALA A 58 6.98 -28.04 16.57
C ALA A 58 5.91 -28.97 15.95
N LEU A 59 5.18 -28.50 14.93
CA LEU A 59 4.19 -29.30 14.20
C LEU A 59 4.87 -30.27 13.22
N GLN A 60 4.10 -31.25 12.74
CA GLN A 60 4.54 -32.23 11.76
C GLN A 60 3.56 -32.34 10.58
N GLY A 61 4.06 -32.86 9.46
CA GLY A 61 3.27 -33.08 8.25
C GLY A 61 2.62 -31.80 7.71
N GLN A 62 1.40 -31.93 7.18
CA GLN A 62 0.67 -30.83 6.53
C GLN A 62 0.43 -29.64 7.47
N ALA A 63 0.18 -29.89 8.76
CA ALA A 63 -0.07 -28.84 9.74
C ALA A 63 1.12 -27.88 9.89
N ARG A 64 2.35 -28.38 9.79
CA ARG A 64 3.57 -27.55 9.77
C ARG A 64 3.66 -26.71 8.51
N ILE A 65 3.34 -27.29 7.36
CA ILE A 65 3.39 -26.61 6.07
C ILE A 65 2.43 -25.42 6.06
N ASP A 66 1.19 -25.65 6.48
CA ASP A 66 0.16 -24.61 6.50
C ASP A 66 0.50 -23.49 7.51
N ALA A 67 1.09 -23.83 8.65
CA ALA A 67 1.53 -22.86 9.65
C ALA A 67 2.69 -21.99 9.14
N LEU A 68 3.68 -22.58 8.48
CA LEU A 68 4.80 -21.84 7.89
C LEU A 68 4.38 -20.99 6.69
N ALA A 69 3.43 -21.46 5.89
CA ALA A 69 2.86 -20.69 4.78
C ALA A 69 2.21 -19.38 5.25
N LYS A 70 1.55 -19.39 6.43
CA LYS A 70 0.97 -18.18 7.03
C LYS A 70 2.00 -17.16 7.51
N LEU A 71 3.23 -17.60 7.79
CA LEU A 71 4.33 -16.75 8.28
C LEU A 71 5.23 -16.23 7.15
N GLN A 72 4.85 -16.43 5.89
CA GLN A 72 5.67 -16.04 4.75
C GLN A 72 5.80 -14.52 4.63
N PRO A 73 6.99 -14.02 4.23
CA PRO A 73 7.18 -12.60 3.97
C PRO A 73 6.19 -12.10 2.92
N ALA A 74 5.58 -10.94 3.16
CA ALA A 74 4.57 -10.36 2.27
C ALA A 74 5.05 -10.22 0.81
N HIS A 75 6.34 -9.93 0.60
CA HIS A 75 6.92 -9.86 -0.75
C HIS A 75 6.96 -11.21 -1.48
N GLN A 76 7.10 -12.32 -0.75
CA GLN A 76 7.11 -13.67 -1.32
C GLN A 76 5.69 -14.21 -1.53
N ALA A 77 4.77 -13.92 -0.59
CA ALA A 77 3.38 -14.37 -0.65
C ALA A 77 2.57 -13.74 -1.80
N ARG A 78 3.00 -12.57 -2.32
CA ARG A 78 2.32 -11.87 -3.43
C ARG A 78 2.56 -12.49 -4.81
N ASN A 79 3.36 -13.55 -4.92
CA ASN A 79 3.58 -14.24 -6.18
C ASN A 79 2.64 -15.44 -6.34
N ASN A 80 1.62 -15.32 -7.20
CA ASN A 80 0.68 -16.40 -7.51
C ASN A 80 1.34 -17.61 -8.20
N ALA A 81 2.55 -17.44 -8.76
CA ALA A 81 3.32 -18.52 -9.39
C ALA A 81 4.34 -19.16 -8.41
N ALA A 82 4.56 -18.59 -7.23
CA ALA A 82 5.42 -19.19 -6.22
C ALA A 82 4.58 -20.07 -5.30
N SER A 83 4.85 -21.38 -5.29
CA SER A 83 4.45 -22.23 -4.17
C SER A 83 5.15 -21.74 -2.90
N PRO A 84 4.55 -21.94 -1.71
CA PRO A 84 5.16 -21.53 -0.46
C PRO A 84 6.61 -22.04 -0.35
N VAL A 85 7.60 -21.14 -0.35
CA VAL A 85 8.99 -21.49 -0.06
C VAL A 85 9.09 -21.88 1.41
N ILE A 86 9.04 -23.20 1.65
CA ILE A 86 9.35 -23.79 2.94
C ILE A 86 10.88 -23.84 3.04
N PRO A 87 11.51 -23.26 4.08
CA PRO A 87 12.94 -23.43 4.28
C PRO A 87 13.25 -24.94 4.35
N ALA A 88 14.07 -25.43 3.41
CA ALA A 88 14.69 -26.73 3.55
C ALA A 88 15.56 -26.69 4.81
N GLN A 89 15.47 -27.74 5.62
CA GLN A 89 16.13 -27.86 6.92
C GLN A 89 17.63 -27.61 6.84
#